data_AF-A0A3M6KEB0-F1
#
_entry.id   AF-A0A3M6KEB0-F1
#
_cell.length_a   1.000
_cell.length_b   1.000
_cell.length_c   1.000
_cell.angle_alpha   90.00
_cell.angle_beta   90.00
_cell.angle_gamma   90.00
#
_symmetry.space_group_name_H-M   'P 1'
#
loop_
_entity.id
_entity.type
_entity.pdbx_description
1 polymer ?
#
loop_
_entity_poly.entity_id
_entity_poly.type
_entity_poly.pdbx_seq_one_letter_code
_entity_poly.pdbx_strand_id
1 'polypeptide(L)'
;MEAIKKLRDNKIFNDQSIVESMIQKNWMGSPVIKRSLLRVRQVSEDHCVCEELGESDGKAYKIKYINILTVDGQEPNELAAVYGLGPKTARFKRKNTE
;
A
#
# COMPACT_ATOMS: atom_id res chain seq x y z
N MET A 1 -4.32 11.25 -5.12
CA MET A 1 -3.57 10.02 -4.79
C MET A 1 -3.43 9.16 -6.04
N GLU A 2 -2.71 9.68 -7.03
CA GLU A 2 -2.67 9.11 -8.38
C GLU A 2 -1.70 7.94 -8.49
N ALA A 3 -0.68 7.88 -7.63
CA ALA A 3 0.31 6.81 -7.65
C ALA A 3 -0.31 5.42 -7.48
N ILE A 4 -1.21 5.24 -6.50
CA ILE A 4 -1.85 3.94 -6.27
C ILE A 4 -2.84 3.58 -7.39
N LYS A 5 -3.56 4.57 -7.95
CA LYS A 5 -4.42 4.34 -9.13
C LYS A 5 -3.59 3.90 -10.36
N LYS A 6 -2.43 4.52 -10.60
CA LYS A 6 -1.50 4.13 -11.67
C LYS A 6 -0.87 2.74 -11.45
N LEU A 7 -0.51 2.41 -10.20
CA LEU A 7 0.00 1.09 -9.82
C LEU A 7 -1.05 -0.01 -10.05
N ARG A 8 -2.33 0.27 -9.77
CA ARG A 8 -3.45 -0.63 -10.09
C ARG A 8 -3.63 -0.81 -11.60
N ASP A 9 -3.63 0.29 -12.36
CA ASP A 9 -3.81 0.25 -13.82
C ASP A 9 -2.76 -0.64 -14.52
N ASN A 10 -1.55 -0.66 -13.97
CA ASN A 10 -0.43 -1.47 -14.46
C ASN A 10 -0.35 -2.86 -13.84
N LYS A 11 -1.39 -3.31 -13.10
CA LYS A 11 -1.46 -4.61 -12.41
C LYS A 11 -0.33 -4.88 -11.41
N ILE A 12 0.40 -3.84 -11.00
CA ILE A 12 1.46 -3.92 -9.97
C ILE A 12 0.80 -4.05 -8.60
N PHE A 13 -0.29 -3.32 -8.40
CA PHE A 13 -1.14 -3.44 -7.23
C PHE A 13 -2.24 -4.48 -7.49
N ASN A 14 -2.07 -5.67 -6.94
CA ASN A 14 -2.93 -6.84 -7.16
C ASN A 14 -3.39 -7.47 -5.83
N ASP A 15 -4.18 -8.55 -5.89
CA ASP A 15 -4.67 -9.33 -4.74
C ASP A 15 -3.59 -10.14 -4.00
N GLN A 16 -2.32 -9.95 -4.36
CA GLN A 16 -1.18 -10.53 -3.67
C GLN A 16 -0.27 -9.46 -3.09
N SER A 17 -0.50 -8.18 -3.40
CA SER A 17 0.27 -7.08 -2.84
C SER A 17 0.06 -6.98 -1.33
N ILE A 18 1.16 -6.74 -0.63
CA ILE A 18 1.15 -6.47 0.81
C ILE A 18 1.18 -4.97 1.00
N VAL A 19 0.29 -4.45 1.83
CA VAL A 19 0.22 -3.04 2.18
C VAL A 19 0.38 -2.86 3.67
N GLU A 20 1.07 -1.78 4.04
CA GLU A 20 1.20 -1.38 5.43
C GLU A 20 0.25 -0.22 5.68
N SER A 21 -0.63 -0.38 6.65
CA SER A 21 -1.59 0.65 7.03
C SER A 21 -1.72 0.74 8.55
N MET A 22 -2.16 1.89 9.03
CA MET A 22 -2.57 2.07 10.41
C MET A 22 -4.00 1.57 10.57
N ILE A 23 -4.17 0.49 11.31
CA ILE A 23 -5.49 -0.02 11.68
C ILE A 23 -5.73 0.25 13.16
N GLN A 24 -6.98 0.56 13.47
CA GLN A 24 -7.42 0.71 14.84
C GLN A 24 -7.87 -0.65 15.36
N LYS A 25 -7.18 -1.18 16.36
CA LYS A 25 -7.59 -2.39 17.08
C LYS A 25 -8.12 -2.02 18.44
N ASN A 26 -9.09 -2.79 18.92
CA ASN A 26 -9.54 -2.65 20.29
C ASN A 26 -8.66 -3.55 21.17
N TRP A 27 -7.85 -2.96 22.03
CA TRP A 27 -6.98 -3.67 22.95
C TRP A 27 -7.42 -3.35 24.39
N MET A 28 -7.85 -4.38 25.13
CA MET A 28 -8.33 -4.26 26.52
C MET A 28 -9.37 -3.13 26.72
N GLY A 29 -10.28 -2.97 25.76
CA GLY A 29 -11.35 -1.97 25.80
C GLY A 29 -10.95 -0.56 25.33
N SER A 30 -9.70 -0.35 24.91
CA SER A 30 -9.22 0.92 24.36
C SER A 30 -8.81 0.80 22.90
N PRO A 31 -9.19 1.76 22.03
CA PRO A 31 -8.75 1.77 20.64
C PRO A 31 -7.26 2.13 20.55
N VAL A 32 -6.44 1.19 20.10
CA VAL A 32 -5.01 1.37 19.85
C VAL A 32 -4.78 1.37 18.34
N ILE A 33 -4.13 2.42 17.84
CA ILE A 33 -3.71 2.50 16.44
C ILE A 33 -2.40 1.71 16.32
N LYS A 34 -2.44 0.62 15.56
CA LYS A 34 -1.27 -0.21 15.29
C LYS A 34 -0.97 -0.22 13.80
N ARG A 35 0.31 -0.15 13.47
CA ARG A 35 0.79 -0.40 12.12
C ARG A 35 0.74 -1.90 11.87
N SER A 36 0.08 -2.31 10.80
CA SER A 36 -0.09 -3.73 10.48
C SER A 36 0.10 -3.99 9.00
N LEU A 37 0.65 -5.16 8.72
CA LEU A 37 0.87 -5.67 7.37
C LEU A 37 -0.40 -6.38 6.93
N LEU A 38 -0.98 -5.91 5.84
CA LEU A 38 -2.27 -6.35 5.35
C LEU A 38 -2.09 -6.84 3.91
N ARG A 39 -2.50 -8.07 3.62
CA ARG A 39 -2.55 -8.61 2.27
C ARG A 39 -3.81 -8.12 1.58
N VAL A 40 -3.68 -7.52 0.42
CA VAL A 40 -4.82 -7.09 -0.39
C VAL A 40 -5.56 -8.32 -0.89
N ARG A 41 -6.88 -8.39 -0.73
CA ARG A 41 -7.75 -9.43 -1.33
C ARG A 41 -8.52 -8.91 -2.52
N GLN A 42 -8.97 -7.66 -2.43
CA GLN A 42 -9.78 -7.04 -3.46
C GLN A 42 -9.37 -5.59 -3.66
N VAL A 43 -9.24 -5.20 -4.93
CA VAL A 43 -8.83 -3.86 -5.32
C VAL A 43 -10.00 -3.16 -6.02
N SER A 44 -10.54 -2.12 -5.39
CA SER A 44 -11.55 -1.23 -5.99
C SER A 44 -10.93 0.10 -6.42
N GLU A 45 -11.70 0.96 -7.09
CA GLU A 45 -11.17 2.22 -7.64
C GLU A 45 -10.70 3.23 -6.59
N ASP A 46 -11.28 3.19 -5.40
CA ASP A 46 -11.01 4.18 -4.34
C ASP A 46 -10.61 3.56 -2.99
N HIS A 47 -10.71 2.22 -2.89
CA HIS A 47 -10.39 1.48 -1.69
C HIS A 47 -9.86 0.09 -2.05
N CYS A 48 -9.11 -0.50 -1.13
CA CYS A 48 -8.74 -1.90 -1.18
C CYS A 48 -9.30 -2.61 0.06
N VAL A 49 -9.71 -3.86 -0.13
CA VAL A 49 -10.06 -4.76 0.96
C VAL A 49 -8.81 -5.58 1.24
N CYS A 50 -8.30 -5.48 2.46
CA CYS A 50 -7.09 -6.17 2.86
C CYS A 50 -7.35 -7.02 4.09
N GLU A 51 -6.80 -8.23 4.12
CA GLU A 51 -6.79 -9.11 5.28
C GLU A 51 -5.45 -8.99 5.99
N GLU A 52 -5.45 -9.04 7.32
CA GLU A 52 -4.20 -8.97 8.06
C GLU A 52 -3.36 -10.25 7.90
N LEU A 53 -2.07 -10.06 7.59
CA LEU A 53 -1.12 -11.16 7.45
C LEU A 53 -0.63 -11.59 8.84
N GLY A 54 -1.04 -12.79 9.27
CA GLY A 54 -0.63 -13.40 10.54
C GLY A 54 -1.67 -13.37 11.65
N GLU A 55 -2.86 -12.80 11.42
CA GLU A 55 -3.95 -12.82 12.38
C GLU A 55 -4.98 -13.90 12.01
N SER A 56 -5.26 -14.84 12.94
CA SER A 56 -6.18 -15.97 12.69
C SER A 56 -7.66 -15.56 12.58
N ASP A 57 -7.97 -14.29 12.80
CA ASP A 57 -9.34 -13.77 12.85
C ASP A 57 -9.95 -13.58 11.45
N GLY A 58 -9.15 -13.63 10.38
CA GLY A 58 -9.63 -13.50 8.99
C GLY A 58 -10.36 -12.18 8.72
N LYS A 59 -10.13 -11.15 9.55
CA LYS A 59 -10.81 -9.86 9.42
C LYS A 59 -10.32 -9.13 8.18
N ALA A 60 -11.26 -8.90 7.26
CA ALA A 60 -11.06 -8.04 6.11
C ALA A 60 -11.32 -6.58 6.50
N TYR A 61 -10.31 -5.73 6.31
CA TYR A 61 -10.38 -4.29 6.53
C TYR A 61 -10.52 -3.56 5.20
N LYS A 62 -11.52 -2.67 5.13
CA LYS A 62 -11.69 -1.76 4.00
C LYS A 62 -10.82 -0.54 4.23
N ILE A 63 -9.72 -0.44 3.48
CA ILE A 63 -8.71 0.61 3.62
C ILE A 63 -8.80 1.51 2.40
N LYS A 64 -8.98 2.81 2.62
CA LYS A 64 -8.87 3.81 1.56
C LYS A 64 -7.39 3.96 1.21
N TYR A 65 -7.09 4.20 -0.07
CA TYR A 65 -5.72 4.46 -0.51
C TYR A 65 -5.04 5.54 0.32
N ILE A 66 -5.83 6.56 0.70
CA ILE A 66 -5.78 7.34 1.94
C ILE A 66 -4.66 7.02 2.95
N ASN A 67 -4.88 5.85 3.54
CA ASN A 67 -4.30 5.42 4.78
C ASN A 67 -3.19 4.39 4.55
N ILE A 68 -2.84 4.11 3.29
CA ILE A 68 -1.76 3.21 2.94
C ILE A 68 -0.45 3.98 3.08
N LEU A 69 0.43 3.50 3.96
CA LEU A 69 1.75 4.09 4.17
C LEU A 69 2.72 3.58 3.11
N THR A 70 2.82 2.26 3.00
CA THR A 70 3.74 1.60 2.07
C THR A 70 3.05 0.42 1.38
N VAL A 71 3.51 0.13 0.17
CA VAL A 71 3.10 -1.01 -0.65
C VAL A 71 4.36 -1.83 -0.92
N ASP A 72 4.36 -3.11 -0.57
CA ASP A 72 5.49 -4.03 -0.77
C ASP A 72 6.80 -3.54 -0.12
N GLY A 73 6.68 -2.82 1.01
CA GLY A 73 7.82 -2.24 1.70
C GLY A 73 8.40 -0.96 1.06
N GLN A 74 7.76 -0.41 0.02
CA GLN A 74 8.13 0.86 -0.61
C GLN A 74 7.02 1.89 -0.52
N GLU A 75 7.37 3.18 -0.53
CA GLU A 75 6.37 4.22 -0.68
C GLU A 75 5.73 4.13 -2.08
N PRO A 76 4.40 4.30 -2.21
CA PRO A 76 3.71 4.14 -3.49
C PRO A 76 4.23 5.09 -4.58
N ASN A 77 4.79 6.24 -4.20
CA ASN A 77 5.41 7.16 -5.14
C ASN A 77 6.75 6.65 -5.67
N GLU A 78 7.57 6.02 -4.83
CA GLU A 78 8.82 5.37 -5.25
C GLU A 78 8.52 4.16 -6.12
N LEU A 79 7.56 3.32 -5.72
CA LEU A 79 7.13 2.17 -6.51
C LEU A 79 6.66 2.61 -7.90
N ALA A 80 5.84 3.66 -7.99
CA ALA A 80 5.42 4.22 -9.27
C ALA A 80 6.60 4.72 -10.13
N ALA A 81 7.67 5.24 -9.52
CA ALA A 81 8.88 5.65 -10.24
C ALA A 81 9.71 4.45 -10.73
N VAL A 82 9.80 3.35 -9.95
CA VAL A 82 10.45 2.09 -10.36
C VAL A 82 9.80 1.53 -11.62
N TYR A 83 8.47 1.56 -11.68
CA TYR A 83 7.71 1.08 -12.84
C TYR A 83 7.52 2.12 -13.96
N GLY A 84 8.12 3.32 -13.84
CA GLY A 84 8.09 4.34 -14.89
C GLY A 84 6.76 5.10 -15.04
N LEU A 85 5.87 5.00 -14.06
CA LEU A 85 4.51 5.57 -14.06
C LEU A 85 4.40 6.93 -13.35
N GLY A 86 5.44 7.30 -12.62
CA GLY A 86 5.58 8.59 -11.95
C GLY A 86 6.82 9.35 -12.42
N PRO A 87 6.92 10.67 -12.11
CA PRO A 87 8.15 11.41 -12.33
C PRO A 87 9.30 10.71 -11.60
N LYS A 88 10.40 10.46 -12.31
CA LYS A 88 11.59 9.80 -11.74
C LYS A 88 12.01 10.54 -10.47
N THR A 89 11.90 9.87 -9.32
CA THR A 89 12.40 10.39 -8.05
C THR A 89 13.93 10.57 -8.14
N ALA A 90 14.50 11.41 -7.28
CA ALA A 90 15.91 11.80 -7.32
C ALA A 90 16.90 10.60 -7.37
N ARG A 91 16.47 9.42 -6.91
CA ARG A 91 17.22 8.16 -6.95
C ARG A 91 17.42 7.58 -8.36
N PHE A 92 16.56 7.92 -9.33
CA PHE A 92 16.61 7.49 -10.73
C PHE A 92 17.17 8.53 -11.70
N LYS A 93 17.53 9.73 -11.23
CA LYS A 93 18.35 10.65 -12.03
C LYS A 93 19.74 10.02 -12.13
N ARG A 94 20.00 9.34 -13.25
CA ARG A 94 21.36 9.00 -13.66
C ARG A 94 22.18 10.29 -13.56
N LYS A 95 23.27 10.26 -12.79
CA LYS A 95 24.36 11.22 -13.03
C LYS A 95 24.78 10.97 -14.48
N ASN A 96 24.51 11.90 -15.38
CA ASN A 96 25.29 12.00 -16.60
C ASN A 96 26.71 12.32 -16.11
N THR A 97 27.53 11.28 -16.00
CA THR A 97 28.98 11.46 -15.97
C THR A 97 29.37 11.54 -17.45
N GLU A 98 29.46 12.79 -17.91
CA GLU A 98 30.33 13.18 -19.03
C GLU A 98 31.80 12.87 -18.68
#